data_AF-A0A936CAC1-F1
#
_entry.id   AF-A0A936CAC1-F1
#
_cell.length_a   1.000
_cell.length_b   1.000
_cell.length_c   1.000
_cell.angle_alpha   90.00
_cell.angle_beta   90.00
_cell.angle_gamma   90.00
#
_symmetry.space_group_name_H-M   'P 1'
#
loop_
_entity.id
_entity.type
_entity.pdbx_description
1 polymer ?
#
loop_
_entity_poly.entity_id
_entity_poly.type
_entity_poly.pdbx_seq_one_letter_code
_entity_poly.pdbx_strand_id
1 'polypeptide(L)'
;MKLPPVTRRTALKAGSVVLGGALFTSSALLTACSGERAAPPASTAGISTEDAQLLEEIADAILPTTPASPGARAAGVAPIVALLVNDCYDAPAQRRIRDGLQAFRALCVDRCGGAFTRLSPSERETLLAGVDAEAVKAGDAHWFHLARELSLRAYFSSETGMTQALRYVRVPGRWTGCLPLQPGQPAWG
;
A
#
# COMPACT_ATOMS: atom_id res chain seq x y z
N MET A 1 18.18 -65.12 24.89
CA MET A 1 19.15 -64.14 24.32
C MET A 1 18.95 -62.82 25.04
N LYS A 2 19.80 -62.47 26.02
CA LYS A 2 19.65 -61.25 26.84
C LYS A 2 20.39 -60.10 26.14
N LEU A 3 19.70 -58.99 25.87
CA LEU A 3 20.32 -57.78 25.33
C LEU A 3 21.31 -57.21 26.36
N PRO A 4 22.52 -56.79 25.94
CA PRO A 4 23.50 -56.20 26.86
C PRO A 4 22.96 -54.89 27.45
N PRO A 5 23.33 -54.55 28.71
CA PRO A 5 22.82 -53.36 29.39
C PRO A 5 23.27 -52.08 28.66
N VAL A 6 22.29 -51.27 28.25
CA VAL A 6 22.54 -50.01 27.53
C VAL A 6 23.20 -49.02 28.48
N THR A 7 24.44 -48.65 28.18
CA THR A 7 25.17 -47.62 28.94
C THR A 7 24.66 -46.23 28.57
N ARG A 8 24.70 -45.26 29.51
CA ARG A 8 24.31 -43.86 29.30
C ARG A 8 24.92 -43.23 28.03
N ARG A 9 26.17 -43.58 27.72
CA ARG A 9 26.88 -43.11 26.52
C ARG A 9 26.30 -43.68 25.22
N THR A 10 25.81 -44.91 25.25
CA THR A 10 25.19 -45.59 24.10
C THR A 10 23.80 -45.02 23.83
N ALA A 11 23.04 -44.71 24.88
CA ALA A 11 21.76 -44.02 24.77
C ALA A 11 21.91 -42.60 24.20
N LEU A 12 22.91 -41.84 24.65
CA LEU A 12 23.18 -40.49 24.13
C LEU A 12 23.62 -40.50 22.66
N LYS A 13 24.46 -41.46 22.25
CA LYS A 13 24.86 -41.61 20.84
C LYS A 13 23.69 -42.02 19.94
N ALA A 14 22.85 -42.95 20.38
CA ALA A 14 21.65 -43.34 19.62
C ALA A 14 20.65 -42.17 19.51
N GLY A 15 20.46 -41.41 20.61
CA GLY A 15 19.61 -40.21 20.61
C GLY A 15 20.09 -39.12 19.67
N SER A 16 21.42 -38.89 19.57
CA SER A 16 21.97 -37.88 18.65
C SER A 16 21.80 -38.23 17.17
N VAL A 17 21.75 -39.53 16.82
CA VAL A 17 21.54 -39.97 15.42
C VAL A 17 20.07 -39.79 15.00
N VAL A 18 19.12 -40.01 15.92
CA VAL A 18 17.68 -39.83 15.66
C VAL A 18 17.31 -38.34 15.53
N LEU A 19 17.97 -37.45 16.27
CA LEU A 19 17.73 -36.00 16.17
C LEU A 19 18.51 -35.35 15.01
N GLY A 20 19.70 -35.86 14.67
CA GLY A 20 20.50 -35.36 13.55
C GLY A 20 19.99 -35.80 12.18
N GLY A 21 19.27 -36.93 12.09
CA GLY A 21 18.71 -37.46 10.84
C GLY A 21 17.49 -36.71 10.31
N ALA A 22 16.82 -35.91 11.15
CA ALA A 22 15.61 -35.18 10.75
C ALA A 22 15.87 -33.82 10.07
N LEU A 23 17.13 -33.35 10.01
CA LEU A 23 17.47 -32.03 9.49
C LEU A 23 17.84 -32.00 7.99
N PHE A 24 17.84 -33.15 7.30
CA PHE A 24 18.30 -33.22 5.90
C PHE A 24 17.25 -33.64 4.86
N THR A 25 15.98 -33.85 5.23
CA THR A 25 14.95 -34.22 4.25
C THR A 25 13.61 -33.55 4.53
N SER A 26 13.49 -32.25 4.25
CA SER A 26 12.23 -31.67 3.76
C SER A 26 12.34 -30.18 3.44
N SER A 27 13.11 -29.82 2.42
CA SER A 27 12.84 -28.55 1.72
C SER A 27 11.40 -28.52 1.18
N ALA A 28 10.80 -29.69 0.94
CA ALA A 28 9.42 -29.85 0.49
C ALA A 28 8.35 -29.49 1.55
N LEU A 29 8.60 -29.67 2.86
CA LEU A 29 7.62 -29.34 3.91
C LEU A 29 7.59 -27.84 4.23
N LEU A 30 8.69 -27.12 4.03
CA LEU A 30 8.72 -25.66 4.21
C LEU A 30 8.05 -24.90 3.05
N THR A 31 7.88 -25.53 1.89
CA THR A 31 7.13 -24.97 0.75
C THR A 31 5.63 -24.83 1.00
N ALA A 32 5.08 -25.46 2.06
CA ALA A 32 3.65 -25.35 2.38
C ALA A 32 3.28 -24.01 3.06
N CYS A 33 4.26 -23.23 3.53
CA CYS A 33 4.04 -21.87 4.05
C CYS A 33 4.46 -20.77 3.07
N SER A 34 5.13 -21.13 1.99
CA SER A 34 5.26 -20.29 0.81
C SER A 34 4.00 -20.45 -0.01
N GLY A 35 2.93 -19.79 0.42
CA GLY A 35 1.73 -19.66 -0.38
C GLY A 35 2.06 -18.94 -1.69
N GLU A 36 2.52 -19.69 -2.69
CA GLU A 36 2.13 -19.44 -4.07
C GLU A 36 0.61 -19.57 -4.05
N ARG A 37 -0.08 -18.47 -3.72
CA ARG A 37 -1.44 -18.27 -4.20
C ARG A 37 -1.34 -18.54 -5.69
N ALA A 38 -1.91 -19.64 -6.15
CA ALA A 38 -2.21 -19.81 -7.56
C ALA A 38 -2.82 -18.48 -7.97
N ALA A 39 -2.14 -17.76 -8.86
CA ALA A 39 -2.61 -16.46 -9.30
C ALA A 39 -4.07 -16.68 -9.70
N PRO A 40 -5.04 -15.96 -9.10
CA PRO A 40 -6.41 -16.08 -9.54
C PRO A 40 -6.39 -15.89 -11.06
N PRO A 41 -7.16 -16.67 -11.84
CA PRO A 41 -7.13 -16.61 -13.30
C PRO A 41 -7.13 -15.16 -13.68
N ALA A 42 -6.06 -14.69 -14.34
CA ALA A 42 -5.72 -13.28 -14.46
C ALA A 42 -7.00 -12.51 -14.76
N SER A 43 -7.56 -11.88 -13.72
CA SER A 43 -8.72 -11.07 -13.93
C SER A 43 -8.14 -9.89 -14.70
N THR A 44 -8.51 -9.76 -15.96
CA THR A 44 -8.36 -8.51 -16.72
C THR A 44 -9.16 -7.35 -16.07
N ALA A 45 -9.64 -7.55 -14.84
CA ALA A 45 -10.42 -6.66 -14.01
C ALA A 45 -9.63 -6.05 -12.84
N GLY A 46 -8.31 -6.26 -12.74
CA GLY A 46 -7.47 -5.52 -11.80
C GLY A 46 -7.02 -4.15 -12.34
N ILE A 47 -6.39 -3.34 -11.48
CA ILE A 47 -5.62 -2.15 -11.86
C ILE A 47 -4.41 -2.58 -12.68
N SER A 48 -4.24 -2.03 -13.88
CA SER A 48 -3.09 -2.32 -14.74
C SER A 48 -1.79 -1.68 -14.23
N THR A 49 -0.65 -2.10 -14.76
CA THR A 49 0.64 -1.47 -14.42
C THR A 49 0.66 0.00 -14.80
N GLU A 50 0.10 0.35 -15.96
CA GLU A 50 0.02 1.72 -16.46
C GLU A 50 -0.96 2.58 -15.62
N ASP A 51 -2.03 1.98 -15.11
CA ASP A 51 -2.94 2.63 -14.16
C ASP A 51 -2.26 2.87 -12.81
N ALA A 52 -1.48 1.89 -12.32
CA ALA A 52 -0.74 2.02 -11.07
C ALA A 52 0.34 3.11 -11.15
N GLN A 53 1.05 3.22 -12.28
CA GLN A 53 2.02 4.30 -12.51
C GLN A 53 1.34 5.67 -12.54
N LEU A 54 0.19 5.79 -13.21
CA LEU A 54 -0.58 7.03 -13.21
C LEU A 54 -1.11 7.38 -11.82
N LEU A 55 -1.60 6.40 -11.06
CA LEU A 55 -2.01 6.59 -9.67
C LEU A 55 -0.85 7.04 -8.79
N GLU A 56 0.38 6.59 -9.05
CA GLU A 56 1.57 7.07 -8.34
C GLU A 56 1.82 8.56 -8.61
N GLU A 57 1.77 8.99 -9.87
CA GLU A 57 1.93 10.40 -10.21
C GLU A 57 0.81 11.28 -9.62
N ILE A 58 -0.42 10.78 -9.63
CA ILE A 58 -1.57 11.48 -9.03
C ILE A 58 -1.39 11.57 -7.51
N ALA A 59 -1.07 10.46 -6.84
CA ALA A 59 -0.89 10.43 -5.40
C ALA A 59 0.28 11.32 -4.95
N ASP A 60 1.39 11.32 -5.69
CA ASP A 60 2.55 12.19 -5.44
C ASP A 60 2.23 13.67 -5.68
N ALA A 61 1.33 13.99 -6.63
CA ALA A 61 0.83 15.36 -6.79
C ALA A 61 -0.13 15.79 -5.67
N ILE A 62 -0.92 14.86 -5.10
CA ILE A 62 -1.81 15.15 -3.96
C ILE A 62 -1.01 15.30 -2.66
N LEU A 63 0.01 14.46 -2.46
CA LEU A 63 0.85 14.40 -1.26
C LEU A 63 2.33 14.48 -1.67
N PRO A 64 2.81 15.65 -2.13
CA PRO A 64 4.18 15.80 -2.57
C PRO A 64 5.16 15.71 -1.41
N THR A 65 6.42 15.42 -1.73
CA THR A 65 7.49 15.53 -0.74
C THR A 65 7.65 16.99 -0.31
N THR A 66 7.66 17.20 1.00
CA THR A 66 7.87 18.52 1.62
C THR A 66 9.14 18.49 2.46
N PRO A 67 9.65 19.66 2.92
CA PRO A 67 10.76 19.68 3.87
C PRO A 67 10.47 18.95 5.19
N ALA A 68 9.19 18.86 5.58
CA ALA A 68 8.77 18.24 6.83
C ALA A 68 8.59 16.72 6.72
N SER A 69 8.21 16.20 5.54
CA SER A 69 7.91 14.78 5.36
C SER A 69 8.05 14.29 3.90
N PRO A 70 8.49 13.04 3.69
CA PRO A 70 8.45 12.40 2.38
C PRO A 70 7.02 12.21 1.85
N GLY A 71 6.85 12.34 0.54
CA GLY A 71 5.53 12.27 -0.11
C GLY A 71 4.98 10.86 -0.34
N ALA A 72 3.84 10.78 -1.03
CA ALA A 72 3.12 9.53 -1.31
C ALA A 72 3.96 8.47 -2.03
N ARG A 73 4.85 8.89 -2.93
CA ARG A 73 5.78 7.99 -3.62
C ARG A 73 6.71 7.26 -2.65
N ALA A 74 7.35 8.02 -1.76
CA ALA A 74 8.25 7.46 -0.74
C ALA A 74 7.51 6.58 0.27
N ALA A 75 6.22 6.86 0.51
CA ALA A 75 5.35 6.07 1.37
C ALA A 75 4.75 4.83 0.68
N GLY A 76 5.01 4.59 -0.60
CA GLY A 76 4.48 3.43 -1.33
C GLY A 76 2.95 3.45 -1.45
N VAL A 77 2.34 4.62 -1.65
CA VAL A 77 0.88 4.77 -1.69
C VAL A 77 0.26 4.02 -2.87
N ALA A 78 0.78 4.19 -4.08
CA ALA A 78 0.19 3.60 -5.28
C ALA A 78 0.05 2.06 -5.25
N PRO A 79 1.06 1.26 -4.85
CA PRO A 79 0.91 -0.18 -4.77
C PRO A 79 -0.13 -0.61 -3.71
N ILE A 80 -0.26 0.12 -2.60
CA ILE A 80 -1.30 -0.13 -1.60
C ILE A 80 -2.69 0.20 -2.15
N VAL A 81 -2.85 1.31 -2.87
CA VAL A 81 -4.12 1.67 -3.51
C VAL A 81 -4.52 0.59 -4.53
N ALA A 82 -3.60 0.15 -5.39
CA ALA A 82 -3.86 -0.90 -6.37
C ALA A 82 -4.26 -2.23 -5.69
N LEU A 83 -3.55 -2.62 -4.62
CA LEU A 83 -3.89 -3.79 -3.81
C LEU A 83 -5.30 -3.68 -3.22
N LEU A 84 -5.62 -2.57 -2.56
CA LEU A 84 -6.94 -2.35 -1.95
C LEU A 84 -8.05 -2.41 -2.99
N VAL A 85 -7.90 -1.74 -4.13
CA VAL A 85 -8.89 -1.76 -5.21
C VAL A 85 -9.10 -3.18 -5.76
N ASN A 86 -8.03 -3.94 -5.93
CA ASN A 86 -8.10 -5.29 -6.47
C ASN A 86 -8.73 -6.30 -5.49
N ASP A 87 -8.38 -6.20 -4.20
CA ASP A 87 -8.71 -7.23 -3.21
C ASP A 87 -9.94 -6.89 -2.35
N CYS A 88 -10.30 -5.61 -2.21
CA CYS A 88 -11.32 -5.15 -1.26
C CYS A 88 -12.53 -4.46 -1.91
N TYR A 89 -12.46 -4.13 -3.21
CA TYR A 89 -13.55 -3.43 -3.91
C TYR A 89 -14.22 -4.32 -4.96
N ASP A 90 -15.49 -4.04 -5.23
CA ASP A 90 -16.29 -4.78 -6.19
C ASP A 90 -15.97 -4.40 -7.65
N ALA A 91 -16.39 -5.24 -8.59
CA ALA A 91 -16.11 -5.03 -10.01
C ALA A 91 -16.65 -3.68 -10.56
N PRO A 92 -17.82 -3.16 -10.12
CA PRO A 92 -18.25 -1.80 -10.44
C PRO A 92 -17.27 -0.70 -10.00
N ALA A 93 -16.77 -0.74 -8.77
CA ALA A 93 -15.79 0.24 -8.29
C ALA A 93 -14.44 0.12 -9.02
N GLN A 94 -13.97 -1.11 -9.26
CA GLN A 94 -12.76 -1.37 -10.05
C GLN A 94 -12.86 -0.79 -11.47
N ARG A 95 -13.99 -1.00 -12.15
CA ARG A 95 -14.25 -0.41 -13.48
C ARG A 95 -14.29 1.10 -13.42
N ARG A 96 -14.98 1.69 -12.45
CA ARG A 96 -15.06 3.15 -12.27
C ARG A 96 -13.68 3.79 -12.19
N ILE A 97 -12.75 3.20 -11.43
CA ILE A 97 -11.38 3.71 -11.34
C ILE A 97 -10.66 3.58 -12.69
N ARG A 98 -10.69 2.41 -13.33
CA ARG A 98 -10.02 2.21 -14.63
C ARG A 98 -10.53 3.15 -15.70
N ASP A 99 -11.85 3.22 -15.87
CA ASP A 99 -12.48 4.07 -16.88
C ASP A 99 -12.17 5.55 -16.59
N GLY A 100 -12.15 5.92 -15.31
CA GLY A 100 -11.76 7.25 -14.85
C GLY A 100 -10.31 7.60 -15.17
N LEU A 101 -9.36 6.69 -14.91
CA LEU A 101 -7.94 6.87 -15.23
C LEU A 101 -7.72 6.95 -16.75
N GLN A 102 -8.43 6.14 -17.53
CA GLN A 102 -8.40 6.22 -18.99
C GLN A 102 -8.92 7.57 -19.48
N ALA A 103 -10.06 8.02 -18.97
CA ALA A 103 -10.63 9.33 -19.31
C ALA A 103 -9.69 10.48 -18.89
N PHE A 104 -9.03 10.35 -17.75
CA PHE A 104 -8.05 11.34 -17.29
C PHE A 104 -6.82 11.42 -18.20
N ARG A 105 -6.30 10.30 -18.71
CA ARG A 105 -5.22 10.34 -19.72
C ARG A 105 -5.66 11.06 -20.98
N ALA A 106 -6.86 10.80 -21.47
CA ALA A 106 -7.42 11.49 -22.63
C ALA A 106 -7.55 13.00 -22.35
N LEU A 107 -8.07 13.38 -21.18
CA LEU A 107 -8.15 14.77 -20.73
C LEU A 107 -6.79 15.47 -20.73
N CYS A 108 -5.72 14.80 -20.29
CA CYS A 108 -4.37 15.36 -20.31
C CYS A 108 -3.87 15.61 -21.73
N VAL A 109 -4.12 14.67 -22.66
CA VAL A 109 -3.75 14.83 -24.07
C VAL A 109 -4.53 15.99 -24.69
N ASP A 110 -5.84 16.06 -24.45
CA ASP A 110 -6.72 17.06 -25.06
C ASP A 110 -6.46 18.47 -24.53
N ARG A 111 -6.28 18.63 -23.21
CA ARG A 111 -6.13 19.95 -22.58
C ARG A 111 -4.70 20.42 -22.46
N CYS A 112 -3.75 19.50 -22.41
CA CYS A 112 -2.36 19.82 -22.09
C CYS A 112 -1.35 19.30 -23.13
N GLY A 113 -1.81 18.63 -24.19
CA GLY A 113 -0.96 18.19 -25.31
C GLY A 113 -0.03 17.02 -24.98
N GLY A 114 -0.26 16.29 -23.88
CA GLY A 114 0.61 15.17 -23.51
C GLY A 114 0.21 14.44 -22.22
N ALA A 115 1.11 13.55 -21.78
CA ALA A 115 0.93 12.80 -20.55
C ALA A 115 1.01 13.71 -19.31
N PHE A 116 0.29 13.33 -18.24
CA PHE A 116 0.28 14.04 -16.96
C PHE A 116 1.68 14.32 -16.38
N THR A 117 2.62 13.39 -16.59
CA THR A 117 4.02 13.52 -16.15
C THR A 117 4.79 14.66 -16.82
N ARG A 118 4.33 15.13 -17.99
CA ARG A 118 4.98 16.23 -18.73
C ARG A 118 4.56 17.61 -18.23
N LEU A 119 3.53 17.68 -17.40
CA LEU A 119 3.03 18.93 -16.83
C LEU A 119 3.94 19.41 -15.70
N SER A 120 4.10 20.73 -15.59
CA SER A 120 4.74 21.36 -14.43
C SER A 120 3.94 21.10 -13.15
N PRO A 121 4.55 21.19 -11.96
CA PRO A 121 3.84 20.97 -10.69
C PRO A 121 2.57 21.81 -10.52
N SER A 122 2.61 23.10 -10.89
CA SER A 122 1.46 24.01 -10.82
C SER A 122 0.34 23.64 -11.79
N GLU A 123 0.68 23.14 -12.99
CA GLU A 123 -0.30 22.66 -13.96
C GLU A 123 -0.96 21.36 -13.50
N ARG A 124 -0.18 20.45 -12.89
CA ARG A 124 -0.72 19.22 -12.27
C ARG A 124 -1.70 19.55 -11.16
N GLU A 125 -1.35 20.48 -10.27
CA GLU A 125 -2.21 20.93 -9.19
C GLU A 125 -3.51 21.56 -9.73
N THR A 126 -3.40 22.46 -10.71
CA THR A 126 -4.57 23.11 -11.32
C THR A 126 -5.50 22.09 -11.99
N LEU A 127 -4.93 21.13 -12.74
CA LEU A 127 -5.70 20.09 -13.41
C LEU A 127 -6.42 19.19 -12.39
N LEU A 128 -5.69 18.72 -11.36
CA LEU A 128 -6.27 17.87 -10.32
C LEU A 128 -7.29 18.61 -9.46
N ALA A 129 -7.11 19.90 -9.19
CA ALA A 129 -8.11 20.72 -8.50
C ALA A 129 -9.42 20.82 -9.29
N GLY A 130 -9.34 20.91 -10.63
CA GLY A 130 -10.51 20.85 -11.50
C GLY A 130 -11.24 19.50 -11.41
N VAL A 131 -10.49 18.40 -11.47
CA VAL A 131 -11.03 17.04 -11.32
C VAL A 131 -11.62 16.82 -9.92
N ASP A 132 -10.99 17.35 -8.87
CA ASP A 132 -11.50 17.28 -7.50
C ASP A 132 -12.82 18.04 -7.35
N ALA A 133 -12.93 19.23 -7.94
CA ALA A 133 -14.18 20.00 -7.92
C ALA A 133 -15.34 19.28 -8.63
N GLU A 134 -15.06 18.51 -9.69
CA GLU A 134 -16.02 17.62 -10.34
C GLU A 134 -16.37 16.44 -9.41
N ALA A 135 -15.36 15.83 -8.79
CA ALA A 135 -15.51 14.71 -7.87
C ALA A 135 -16.35 15.07 -6.64
N VAL A 136 -16.14 16.24 -6.03
CA VAL A 136 -16.89 16.71 -4.87
C VAL A 136 -18.39 16.85 -5.19
N LYS A 137 -18.74 17.27 -6.40
CA LYS A 137 -20.16 17.38 -6.82
C LYS A 137 -20.80 16.02 -7.05
N ALA A 138 -20.04 15.07 -7.59
CA ALA A 138 -20.53 13.74 -7.94
C ALA A 138 -20.42 12.71 -6.79
N GLY A 139 -19.63 13.00 -5.76
CA GLY A 139 -19.39 12.11 -4.62
C GLY A 139 -18.79 10.77 -5.03
N ASP A 140 -19.25 9.68 -4.40
CA ASP A 140 -18.76 8.31 -4.61
C ASP A 140 -18.92 7.77 -6.04
N ALA A 141 -19.76 8.43 -6.86
CA ALA A 141 -19.93 8.10 -8.26
C ALA A 141 -18.70 8.50 -9.11
N HIS A 142 -17.86 9.42 -8.62
CA HIS A 142 -16.67 9.87 -9.34
C HIS A 142 -15.45 9.04 -8.98
N TRP A 143 -14.66 8.65 -9.98
CA TRP A 143 -13.47 7.83 -9.80
C TRP A 143 -12.42 8.48 -8.88
N PHE A 144 -12.23 9.79 -9.03
CA PHE A 144 -11.22 10.55 -8.31
C PHE A 144 -11.52 10.65 -6.81
N HIS A 145 -12.81 10.64 -6.41
CA HIS A 145 -13.18 10.66 -4.99
C HIS A 145 -12.56 9.45 -4.28
N LEU A 146 -12.79 8.24 -4.82
CA LEU A 146 -12.25 7.00 -4.27
C LEU A 146 -10.72 6.94 -4.37
N ALA A 147 -10.14 7.33 -5.50
CA ALA A 147 -8.68 7.33 -5.67
C ALA A 147 -7.97 8.27 -4.67
N ARG A 148 -8.52 9.47 -4.46
CA ARG A 148 -8.02 10.45 -3.49
C ARG A 148 -8.17 9.96 -2.06
N GLU A 149 -9.34 9.44 -1.70
CA GLU A 149 -9.61 8.87 -0.37
C GLU A 149 -8.63 7.74 -0.04
N LEU A 150 -8.47 6.78 -0.96
CA LEU A 150 -7.54 5.67 -0.78
C LEU A 150 -6.09 6.13 -0.70
N SER A 151 -5.70 7.14 -1.47
CA SER A 151 -4.35 7.70 -1.40
C SER A 151 -4.07 8.33 -0.03
N LEU A 152 -5.01 9.12 0.49
CA LEU A 152 -4.91 9.72 1.82
C LEU A 152 -4.87 8.64 2.91
N ARG A 153 -5.77 7.64 2.84
CA ARG A 153 -5.81 6.53 3.80
C ARG A 153 -4.51 5.74 3.78
N ALA A 154 -3.98 5.39 2.60
CA ALA A 154 -2.74 4.64 2.47
C ALA A 154 -1.56 5.44 3.02
N TYR A 155 -1.48 6.74 2.75
CA TYR A 155 -0.41 7.58 3.26
C TYR A 155 -0.47 7.72 4.78
N PHE A 156 -1.62 8.12 5.35
CA PHE A 156 -1.74 8.37 6.79
C PHE A 156 -1.81 7.11 7.65
N SER A 157 -1.85 5.92 7.04
CA SER A 157 -1.64 4.63 7.72
C SER A 157 -0.24 4.04 7.50
N SER A 158 0.60 4.70 6.69
CA SER A 158 2.00 4.32 6.50
C SER A 158 2.88 4.81 7.66
N GLU A 159 4.03 4.16 7.86
CA GLU A 159 5.04 4.61 8.82
C GLU A 159 5.46 6.05 8.56
N THR A 160 5.69 6.41 7.29
CA THR A 160 6.04 7.78 6.86
C THR A 160 4.96 8.79 7.27
N GLY A 161 3.71 8.50 6.94
CA GLY A 161 2.59 9.39 7.26
C GLY A 161 2.39 9.55 8.76
N MET A 162 2.44 8.45 9.53
CA MET A 162 2.20 8.50 10.97
C MET A 162 3.35 9.14 11.75
N THR A 163 4.61 8.85 11.40
CA THR A 163 5.77 9.24 12.21
C THR A 163 6.47 10.52 11.76
N GLN A 164 6.31 10.91 10.49
CA GLN A 164 7.01 12.06 9.90
C GLN A 164 6.03 13.17 9.50
N ALA A 165 4.90 12.83 8.84
CA ALA A 165 3.89 13.82 8.48
C ALA A 165 2.96 14.18 9.65
N LEU A 166 2.68 13.22 10.52
CA LEU A 166 1.88 13.37 11.73
C LEU A 166 2.76 13.25 12.98
N ARG A 167 2.19 13.67 14.10
CA ARG A 167 2.78 13.49 15.41
C ARG A 167 2.34 12.16 16.01
N TYR A 168 3.16 11.13 15.81
CA TYR A 168 2.92 9.81 16.39
C TYR A 168 3.13 9.79 17.92
N VAL A 169 2.17 9.20 18.64
CA VAL A 169 2.32 8.83 20.05
C VAL A 169 2.03 7.35 20.22
N ARG A 170 3.07 6.55 20.46
CA ARG A 170 2.93 5.10 20.62
C ARG A 170 1.92 4.69 21.69
N VAL A 171 1.88 5.42 22.80
CA VAL A 171 0.96 5.16 23.92
C VAL A 171 0.28 6.47 24.30
N PRO A 172 -0.95 6.74 23.80
CA PRO A 172 -1.67 7.93 24.21
C PRO A 172 -1.94 7.84 25.71
N GLY A 173 -1.45 8.83 26.45
CA GLY A 173 -1.66 8.92 27.88
C GLY A 173 -3.07 9.41 28.21
N ARG A 174 -3.19 10.19 29.29
CA ARG A 174 -4.45 10.86 29.68
C ARG A 174 -5.04 11.66 28.52
N TRP A 175 -6.35 11.48 28.28
CA TRP A 175 -7.12 12.35 27.39
C TRP A 175 -7.11 13.82 27.90
N THR A 176 -6.78 14.74 27.00
CA THR A 176 -6.78 16.19 27.26
C THR A 176 -7.59 16.88 26.17
N GLY A 177 -8.81 17.31 26.50
CA GLY A 177 -9.76 17.82 25.50
C GLY A 177 -9.34 19.15 24.84
N CYS A 178 -8.66 20.03 25.58
CA CYS A 178 -8.15 21.29 25.06
C CYS A 178 -6.63 21.34 25.22
N LEU A 179 -5.90 20.91 24.18
CA LEU A 179 -4.44 21.05 24.12
C LEU A 179 -4.11 22.30 23.29
N PRO A 180 -3.28 23.24 23.79
CA PRO A 180 -2.86 24.37 22.97
C PRO A 180 -2.05 23.88 21.76
N LEU A 181 -2.42 24.33 20.56
CA LEU A 181 -1.68 24.04 19.33
C LEU A 181 -0.64 25.13 19.09
N GLN A 182 0.61 24.73 18.87
CA GLN A 182 1.65 25.68 18.46
C GLN A 182 1.52 25.98 16.96
N PRO A 183 1.84 27.21 16.50
CA PRO A 183 1.89 27.51 15.08
C PRO A 183 2.82 26.56 14.33
N GLY A 184 2.34 25.96 13.23
CA GLY A 184 3.10 24.99 12.44
C GLY A 184 3.22 23.59 13.05
N GLN A 185 2.54 23.31 14.18
CA GLN A 185 2.53 21.98 14.77
C GLN A 185 1.72 21.00 13.88
N PRO A 186 2.30 19.84 13.51
CA PRO A 186 1.56 18.79 12.80
C PRO A 186 0.36 18.26 13.60
N ALA A 187 -0.64 17.75 12.88
CA ALA A 187 -1.74 17.02 13.48
C ALA A 187 -1.24 15.73 14.17
N TRP A 188 -2.04 15.21 15.11
CA TRP A 188 -1.75 13.93 15.76
C TRP A 188 -2.25 12.77 14.90
N GLY A 189 -1.48 11.69 14.86
CA GLY A 189 -1.80 10.43 14.18
C GLY A 189 -1.94 9.26 15.13
#